data_AF-A0A920RD17-F1
#
_entry.id   AF-A0A920RD17-F1
#
_cell.length_a   1.000
_cell.length_b   1.000
_cell.length_c   1.000
_cell.angle_alpha   90.00
_cell.angle_beta   90.00
_cell.angle_gamma   90.00
#
_symmetry.space_group_name_H-M   'P 1'
#
loop_
_entity.id
_entity.type
_entity.pdbx_description
1 polymer ?
#
loop_
_entity_poly.entity_id
_entity_poly.type
_entity_poly.pdbx_seq_one_letter_code
_entity_poly.pdbx_strand_id
1 'polypeptide(L)'
;MIVLAIIGILAVVSLPIYQNYSDRATFSELILAIIPRKAAKELAIQTRSPANFAALTGGTLGIPADIVVGASVHGATVAAGVITMTWQTDTSNLDGITYTLTPDGITSPVQWTEGGTCLTNSFC
;
A
#
# COMPACT_ATOMS: atom_id res chain seq x y z
N MET A 1 28.80 -12.65 -36.53
CA MET A 1 28.61 -11.61 -35.47
C MET A 1 27.16 -11.13 -35.32
N ILE A 2 26.17 -11.75 -35.99
CA ILE A 2 24.77 -11.32 -35.92
C ILE A 2 24.03 -11.80 -34.67
N VAL A 3 24.48 -12.91 -34.07
CA VAL A 3 23.85 -13.51 -32.88
C VAL A 3 23.94 -12.59 -31.67
N LEU A 4 25.09 -11.93 -31.45
CA LEU A 4 25.27 -10.97 -30.35
C LEU A 4 24.36 -9.74 -30.51
N ALA A 5 24.12 -9.29 -31.75
CA ALA A 5 23.21 -8.18 -32.02
C ALA A 5 21.75 -8.54 -31.70
N ILE A 6 21.32 -9.76 -32.06
CA ILE A 6 19.96 -10.24 -31.78
C ILE A 6 19.75 -10.40 -30.26
N ILE A 7 20.73 -10.95 -29.53
CA ILE A 7 20.66 -11.08 -28.06
C ILE A 7 20.60 -9.70 -27.39
N GLY A 8 21.39 -8.72 -27.86
CA GLY A 8 21.36 -7.36 -27.33
C GLY A 8 19.99 -6.68 -27.46
N ILE A 9 19.33 -6.81 -28.62
CA ILE A 9 18.02 -6.22 -28.86
C ILE A 9 16.94 -6.89 -27.98
N LEU A 10 16.97 -8.21 -27.86
CA LEU A 10 16.02 -8.97 -27.03
C LEU A 10 16.17 -8.64 -25.54
N ALA A 11 17.40 -8.46 -25.05
CA ALA A 11 17.65 -8.10 -23.65
C ALA A 11 17.07 -6.72 -23.29
N VAL A 12 17.23 -5.72 -24.17
CA VAL A 12 16.73 -4.35 -23.92
C VAL A 12 15.21 -4.28 -23.83
N VAL A 13 14.49 -5.07 -24.65
CA VAL A 13 13.01 -5.07 -24.64
C VAL A 13 12.44 -5.78 -23.41
N SER A 14 13.14 -6.81 -22.92
CA SER A 14 12.63 -7.69 -21.87
C SER A 14 12.99 -7.23 -20.44
N LEU A 15 14.12 -6.56 -20.25
CA LEU A 15 14.57 -6.07 -18.95
C LEU A 15 13.56 -5.14 -18.23
N PRO A 16 12.92 -4.15 -18.88
CA PRO A 16 11.97 -3.26 -18.19
C PRO A 16 10.72 -3.98 -17.69
N ILE A 17 10.27 -5.00 -18.41
CA ILE A 17 9.09 -5.80 -18.05
C ILE A 17 9.41 -6.64 -16.81
N TYR A 18 10.58 -7.30 -16.77
CA TYR A 18 10.99 -8.09 -15.62
C TYR A 18 11.14 -7.25 -14.35
N GLN A 19 11.67 -6.04 -14.46
CA GLN A 19 11.79 -5.12 -13.32
C GLN A 19 10.41 -4.77 -12.73
N ASN A 20 9.43 -4.43 -13.57
CA ASN A 20 8.08 -4.14 -13.08
C ASN A 20 7.43 -5.36 -12.41
N TYR A 21 7.61 -6.58 -12.94
CA TYR A 21 7.11 -7.80 -12.29
C TYR A 21 7.77 -8.05 -10.93
N SER A 22 9.08 -7.82 -10.81
CA SER A 22 9.78 -7.92 -9.53
C SER A 22 9.31 -6.87 -8.54
N ASP A 23 9.18 -5.61 -8.97
CA ASP A 23 8.69 -4.51 -8.14
C ASP A 23 7.27 -4.79 -7.62
N ARG A 24 6.38 -5.35 -8.45
CA ARG A 24 5.03 -5.82 -8.04
C ARG A 24 5.06 -6.92 -6.99
N ALA A 25 5.94 -7.91 -7.18
CA ALA A 25 6.06 -9.01 -6.25
C ALA A 25 6.54 -8.51 -4.88
N THR A 26 7.52 -7.59 -4.88
CA THR A 26 8.04 -6.96 -3.67
C THR A 26 6.99 -6.05 -3.01
N PHE A 27 6.26 -5.25 -3.79
CA PHE A 27 5.20 -4.37 -3.29
C PHE A 27 4.05 -5.11 -2.59
N SER A 28 3.85 -6.40 -2.90
CA SER A 28 2.86 -7.24 -2.23
C SER A 28 3.10 -7.35 -0.71
N GLU A 29 4.33 -7.17 -0.23
CA GLU A 29 4.59 -7.13 1.22
C GLU A 29 3.90 -5.95 1.90
N LEU A 30 3.87 -4.79 1.24
CA LEU A 30 3.21 -3.58 1.75
C LEU A 30 1.69 -3.76 1.77
N ILE A 31 1.14 -4.41 0.74
CA ILE A 31 -0.29 -4.73 0.66
C ILE A 31 -0.67 -5.67 1.81
N LEU A 32 0.13 -6.71 2.09
CA LEU A 32 -0.14 -7.62 3.21
C LEU A 32 0.00 -6.93 4.58
N ALA A 33 0.90 -5.96 4.71
CA ALA A 33 1.08 -5.19 5.94
C ALA A 33 -0.15 -4.35 6.35
N ILE A 34 -1.11 -4.13 5.45
CA ILE A 34 -2.34 -3.38 5.75
C ILE A 34 -3.38 -4.18 6.55
N ILE A 35 -3.34 -5.52 6.45
CA ILE A 35 -4.32 -6.44 7.02
C ILE A 35 -4.61 -6.18 8.50
N PRO A 36 -3.62 -6.05 9.41
CA PRO A 36 -3.89 -5.81 10.83
C PRO A 36 -4.61 -4.47 11.07
N ARG A 37 -4.34 -3.44 10.26
CA ARG A 37 -4.99 -2.13 10.40
C ARG A 37 -6.43 -2.17 9.89
N LYS A 38 -6.67 -2.87 8.79
CA LYS A 38 -8.02 -3.11 8.26
C LYS A 38 -8.87 -3.83 9.31
N ALA A 39 -8.35 -4.92 9.89
CA ALA A 39 -9.03 -5.68 10.93
C ALA A 39 -9.29 -4.86 12.20
N ALA A 40 -8.29 -4.10 12.68
CA ALA A 40 -8.45 -3.24 13.85
C ALA A 40 -9.55 -2.18 13.66
N LYS A 41 -9.65 -1.61 12.46
CA LYS A 41 -10.70 -0.63 12.15
C LYS A 41 -12.08 -1.27 12.04
N GLU A 42 -12.20 -2.43 11.40
CA GLU A 42 -13.47 -3.17 11.35
C GLU A 42 -13.96 -3.53 12.77
N LEU A 43 -13.03 -3.93 13.64
CA LEU A 43 -13.32 -4.16 15.06
C LEU A 43 -13.73 -2.87 15.79
N ALA A 44 -13.05 -1.74 15.53
CA ALA A 44 -13.42 -0.45 16.10
C ALA A 44 -14.84 -0.02 15.70
N ILE A 45 -15.22 -0.24 14.43
CA ILE A 45 -16.57 0.04 13.93
C ILE A 45 -17.61 -0.83 14.64
N GLN A 46 -17.35 -2.14 14.77
CA GLN A 46 -18.30 -3.06 15.41
C GLN A 46 -18.46 -2.85 16.92
N THR A 47 -17.36 -2.54 17.62
CA THR A 47 -17.38 -2.53 19.09
C THR A 47 -17.55 -1.15 19.71
N ARG A 48 -17.12 -0.09 19.01
CA ARG A 48 -17.07 1.27 19.57
C ARG A 48 -18.03 2.25 18.89
N SER A 49 -18.72 1.86 17.81
CA SER A 49 -19.72 2.68 17.12
C SER A 49 -19.25 4.13 16.90
N PRO A 50 -18.19 4.34 16.10
CA PRO A 50 -17.60 5.67 15.87
C PRO A 50 -18.67 6.64 15.32
N ALA A 51 -18.68 7.87 15.82
CA ALA A 51 -19.66 8.88 15.43
C ALA A 51 -19.45 9.42 14.00
N ASN A 52 -18.20 9.39 13.51
CA ASN A 52 -17.82 9.87 12.18
C ASN A 52 -16.47 9.25 11.77
N PHE A 53 -16.07 9.49 10.52
CA PHE A 53 -14.77 9.08 10.00
C PHE A 53 -13.58 9.69 10.77
N ALA A 54 -13.72 10.92 11.28
CA ALA A 54 -12.65 11.60 12.03
C ALA A 54 -12.30 10.89 13.34
N ALA A 55 -13.21 10.10 13.91
CA ALA A 55 -12.93 9.25 15.07
C ALA A 55 -12.09 8.01 14.74
N LEU A 56 -11.96 7.65 13.45
CA LEU A 56 -11.18 6.51 12.97
C LEU A 56 -9.77 6.96 12.59
N THR A 57 -8.96 7.28 13.60
CA THR A 57 -7.57 7.74 13.43
C THR A 57 -6.57 6.79 14.07
N GLY A 58 -5.31 6.84 13.62
CA GLY A 58 -4.23 6.06 14.20
C GLY A 58 -4.09 6.32 15.70
N GLY A 59 -3.93 5.26 16.48
CA GLY A 59 -3.81 5.35 17.94
C GLY A 59 -5.12 5.57 18.69
N THR A 60 -6.26 5.63 18.00
CA THR A 60 -7.59 5.80 18.61
C THR A 60 -8.45 4.55 18.40
N LEU A 61 -9.43 4.31 19.29
CA LEU A 61 -10.39 3.21 19.18
C LEU A 61 -9.78 1.81 19.00
N GLY A 62 -8.53 1.60 19.42
CA GLY A 62 -7.80 0.33 19.25
C GLY A 62 -7.11 0.18 17.89
N ILE A 63 -7.16 1.19 17.03
CA ILE A 63 -6.39 1.25 15.79
C ILE A 63 -4.93 1.50 16.13
N PRO A 64 -3.96 0.73 15.57
CA PRO A 64 -2.54 0.96 15.81
C PRO A 64 -2.12 2.40 15.50
N ALA A 65 -1.16 2.91 16.27
CA ALA A 65 -0.59 4.23 16.03
C ALA A 65 0.03 4.34 14.61
N ASP A 66 0.14 5.58 14.15
CA ASP A 66 0.79 5.87 12.88
C ASP A 66 2.29 5.56 12.98
N ILE A 67 2.82 5.03 11.88
CA ILE A 67 4.25 4.72 11.70
C ILE A 67 4.77 5.70 10.66
N VAL A 68 5.79 6.46 11.07
CA VAL A 68 6.51 7.37 10.18
C VAL A 68 7.38 6.55 9.24
N VAL A 69 7.29 6.85 7.94
CA VAL A 69 8.15 6.22 6.92
C VAL A 69 9.62 6.51 7.20
N GLY A 70 10.47 5.51 7.02
CA GLY A 70 11.91 5.64 7.15
C GLY A 70 12.63 4.76 6.14
N ALA A 71 13.96 4.73 6.21
CA ALA A 71 14.79 4.02 5.23
C ALA A 71 14.74 2.49 5.32
N SER A 72 14.16 1.95 6.39
CA SER A 72 14.00 0.51 6.61
C SER A 72 12.62 0.16 7.18
N VAL A 73 11.70 1.12 7.15
CA VAL A 73 10.39 1.02 7.79
C VAL A 73 9.35 1.63 6.85
N HIS A 74 8.37 0.82 6.46
CA HIS A 74 7.23 1.30 5.71
C HIS A 74 6.38 2.26 6.55
N GLY A 75 5.95 3.35 5.93
CA GLY A 75 5.00 4.27 6.54
C GLY A 75 3.62 3.66 6.61
N ALA A 76 2.89 3.96 7.68
CA ALA A 76 1.52 3.53 7.83
C ALA A 76 0.72 4.55 8.63
N THR A 77 -0.26 5.18 8.01
CA THR A 77 -1.10 6.20 8.66
C THR A 77 -2.56 5.85 8.54
N VAL A 78 -3.35 6.21 9.55
CA VAL A 78 -4.81 6.12 9.50
C VAL A 78 -5.39 7.49 9.83
N ALA A 79 -5.97 8.13 8.82
CA ALA A 79 -6.53 9.46 8.95
C ALA A 79 -7.96 9.47 8.41
N ALA A 80 -8.90 9.93 9.23
CA ALA A 80 -10.32 9.99 8.89
C ALA A 80 -10.86 8.68 8.27
N GLY A 81 -10.44 7.53 8.80
CA GLY A 81 -10.82 6.21 8.32
C GLY A 81 -10.08 5.72 7.06
N VAL A 82 -9.32 6.57 6.38
CA VAL A 82 -8.47 6.16 5.24
C VAL A 82 -7.17 5.57 5.79
N ILE A 83 -6.85 4.34 5.38
CA ILE A 83 -5.58 3.71 5.70
C ILE A 83 -4.62 3.99 4.55
N THR A 84 -3.48 4.59 4.84
CA THR A 84 -2.43 4.86 3.85
C THR A 84 -1.16 4.13 4.26
N MET A 85 -0.72 3.22 3.40
CA MET A 85 0.58 2.57 3.51
C MET A 85 1.54 3.24 2.52
N THR A 86 2.76 3.54 2.97
CA THR A 86 3.80 4.14 2.14
C THR A 86 5.01 3.23 2.15
N TRP A 87 5.57 2.94 0.97
CA TRP A 87 6.82 2.21 0.87
C TRP A 87 7.94 2.93 1.64
N GLN A 88 8.92 2.17 2.10
CA GLN A 88 10.07 2.72 2.80
C GLN A 88 10.88 3.65 1.90
N THR A 89 11.66 4.54 2.49
CA THR A 89 12.51 5.44 1.70
C THR A 89 13.77 4.72 1.27
N ASP A 90 13.80 4.21 0.04
CA ASP A 90 14.94 3.44 -0.48
C ASP A 90 15.38 3.91 -1.87
N THR A 91 16.31 3.18 -2.49
CA THR A 91 16.80 3.48 -3.85
C THR A 91 16.07 2.70 -4.95
N SER A 92 14.96 2.05 -4.62
CA SER A 92 14.19 1.24 -5.56
C SER A 92 13.15 2.09 -6.31
N ASN A 93 12.51 1.51 -7.32
CA ASN A 93 11.39 2.13 -8.02
C ASN A 93 10.12 2.21 -7.16
N LEU A 94 10.13 1.57 -5.98
CA LEU A 94 9.04 1.56 -5.03
C LEU A 94 9.14 2.70 -4.01
N ASP A 95 10.25 3.45 -3.98
CA ASP A 95 10.47 4.56 -3.04
C ASP A 95 9.27 5.52 -3.02
N GLY A 96 8.69 5.70 -1.83
CA GLY A 96 7.55 6.58 -1.60
C GLY A 96 6.23 6.17 -2.27
N ILE A 97 6.15 4.98 -2.91
CA ILE A 97 4.89 4.50 -3.49
C ILE A 97 3.85 4.26 -2.39
N THR A 98 2.62 4.69 -2.65
CA THR A 98 1.52 4.64 -1.69
C THR A 98 0.45 3.65 -2.14
N TYR A 99 -0.12 2.96 -1.15
CA TYR A 99 -1.33 2.16 -1.27
C TYR A 99 -2.34 2.63 -0.23
N THR A 100 -3.52 3.01 -0.68
CA THR A 100 -4.58 3.56 0.19
C THR A 100 -5.81 2.67 0.17
N LEU A 101 -6.40 2.44 1.34
CA LEU A 101 -7.72 1.82 1.48
C LEU A 101 -8.69 2.84 2.06
N THR A 102 -9.69 3.20 1.24
CA THR A 102 -10.76 4.12 1.61
C THR A 102 -12.01 3.32 1.94
N PRO A 103 -12.63 3.50 3.12
CA PRO A 103 -13.93 2.92 3.41
C PRO A 103 -15.06 3.61 2.64
N ASP A 104 -16.10 2.86 2.30
CA ASP A 104 -17.38 3.42 1.82
C ASP A 104 -18.25 3.98 2.96
N GLY A 105 -18.01 3.54 4.20
CA GLY A 105 -18.87 3.85 5.34
C GLY A 105 -18.25 3.54 6.70
N ILE A 106 -19.02 3.85 7.74
CA ILE A 106 -18.76 3.52 9.15
C ILE A 106 -19.76 2.51 9.71
N THR A 107 -20.53 1.86 8.83
CA THR A 107 -21.51 0.83 9.16
C THR A 107 -21.06 -0.50 8.57
N SER A 108 -21.15 -1.57 9.37
CA SER A 108 -20.81 -2.92 8.89
C SER A 108 -21.90 -3.46 7.96
N PRO A 109 -21.55 -4.14 6.84
CA PRO A 109 -20.19 -4.45 6.38
C PRO A 109 -19.54 -3.27 5.63
N VAL A 110 -18.29 -2.96 6.00
CA VAL A 110 -17.50 -1.88 5.38
C VAL A 110 -16.93 -2.39 4.05
N GLN A 111 -17.24 -1.70 2.95
CA GLN A 111 -16.56 -1.90 1.68
C GLN A 111 -15.32 -1.01 1.60
N TRP A 112 -14.33 -1.49 0.86
CA TRP A 112 -13.04 -0.84 0.77
C TRP A 112 -12.69 -0.60 -0.69
N THR A 113 -12.34 0.64 -1.00
CA THR A 113 -11.85 1.05 -2.30
C THR A 113 -10.35 1.22 -2.24
N GLU A 114 -9.65 0.49 -3.10
CA GLU A 114 -8.20 0.59 -3.28
C GLU A 114 -7.84 1.85 -4.06
N GLY A 115 -6.70 2.45 -3.71
CA GLY A 115 -6.20 3.68 -4.30
C GLY A 115 -4.70 3.84 -4.07
N GLY A 116 -4.19 5.02 -4.43
CA GLY A 116 -2.79 5.39 -4.22
C GLY A 116 -1.98 5.38 -5.52
N THR A 117 -0.70 5.74 -5.40
CA THR A 117 0.21 5.85 -6.55
C THR A 117 0.61 4.48 -7.12
N CYS A 118 0.38 3.38 -6.39
CA CYS A 118 0.65 2.05 -6.94
C CYS A 118 -0.23 1.70 -8.14
N LEU A 119 -1.49 2.18 -8.20
CA LEU A 119 -2.39 1.96 -9.35
C LEU A 119 -1.88 2.65 -10.61
N THR A 120 -1.35 3.87 -10.46
CA THR A 120 -0.81 4.64 -11.58
C THR A 120 0.46 3.98 -12.15
N ASN A 121 1.26 3.36 -11.28
CA ASN A 121 2.49 2.67 -11.68
C ASN A 121 2.28 1.17 -11.97
N SER A 122 1.03 0.69 -11.91
CA SER A 122 0.64 -0.72 -12.08
C SER A 122 1.38 -1.69 -11.14
N PHE A 123 1.76 -1.21 -9.96
CA PHE A 123 2.36 -2.05 -8.91
C PHE A 123 1.29 -2.80 -8.10
N CYS A 124 0.13 -2.16 -7.99
CA CYS A 124 -1.18 -2.68 -7.65
C CYS A 124 -2.11 -2.26 -8.82
#